data_AF-A0A9P0FYF0-F1
#
_entry.id   AF-A0A9P0FYF0-F1
#
_cell.length_a   1.000
_cell.length_b   1.000
_cell.length_c   1.000
_cell.angle_alpha   90.00
_cell.angle_beta   90.00
_cell.angle_gamma   90.00
#
_symmetry.space_group_name_H-M   'P 1'
#
loop_
_entity.id
_entity.type
_entity.pdbx_description
1 polymer ?
#
loop_
_entity_poly.entity_id
_entity_poly.type
_entity_poly.pdbx_seq_one_letter_code
_entity_poly.pdbx_strand_id
1 'polypeptide(L)'
;MLMSKILQNIANHVEFSKEQHMLPFNHFLRAHFEAGRKFFIQIASDCESIDQTSHNLSFISDANVVALHRLLWNHQERIGDYLSCSRDHKAVGRRPFDKMATLLAYLGPPEHKPIESFSSSTSSLLFSSYARWSSIDISSTNFEEFIVKHNMHKKEEFKSIKSLNIFYQAGTSKLGNPVFYFISRRYKIGEVNADLLIYHVILTLKPFCQQPFELIVDFTHTNSDNRTDFLQKWFTVLPEVAYINIHACYIYNCNSWVREYTKFHEAILAPLRGNRKLIFIENHSRLSEYVDAEQQKLPGATLSLEEDLKVFNNALKLSHKDTKVAIKVGPTALQITSVEKTKVLGLPVLLNDVYYASEIDEVCLVDDNQFSLSIINESTPLSFIHNDCDNIVQSIIHIRNRCLCIPSNNTIFIKSVSEKLAHNEPHLTLEFLEECIQGFRGSTIELKHLCLEYMTPWLANLVRFCKPSEESRRQKQVAQILEKLITLTIEETEMYPSVQAKIWGSIGHVPELIDMVLDSFIQRSVNSGLGSPMIEIMADTAVALASANVQLVSKKVIGRMCRALSKLPNNILGPVTPATKFWCPKLPISHTRVSARVLPVSTKNSTIKTSVLP
;
A
#
# COMPACT_ATOMS: atom_id res chain seq x y z
N MET A 1 -1.61 -1.93 13.56
CA MET A 1 -0.66 -2.88 14.16
C MET A 1 -1.16 -3.53 15.45
N LEU A 2 -1.88 -2.83 16.33
CA LEU A 2 -2.39 -3.39 17.59
C LEU A 2 -3.43 -4.51 17.36
N MET A 3 -4.49 -4.21 16.59
CA MET A 3 -5.57 -5.18 16.34
C MET A 3 -5.14 -6.35 15.46
N SER A 4 -4.25 -6.11 14.50
CA SER A 4 -3.61 -7.17 13.72
C SER A 4 -2.84 -8.14 14.62
N LYS A 5 -2.12 -7.64 15.64
CA LYS A 5 -1.42 -8.49 16.60
C LYS A 5 -2.36 -9.21 17.55
N ILE A 6 -3.44 -8.55 18.00
CA ILE A 6 -4.47 -9.18 18.84
C ILE A 6 -5.16 -10.30 18.06
N LEU A 7 -5.62 -10.05 16.83
CA LEU A 7 -6.22 -11.05 15.95
C LEU A 7 -5.26 -12.19 15.61
N GLN A 8 -4.00 -11.87 15.31
CA GLN A 8 -2.96 -12.86 15.08
C GLN A 8 -2.71 -13.72 16.33
N ASN A 9 -2.67 -13.12 17.51
CA ASN A 9 -2.50 -13.84 18.78
C ASN A 9 -3.73 -14.70 19.14
N ILE A 10 -4.95 -14.24 18.83
CA ILE A 10 -6.18 -15.03 18.96
C ILE A 10 -6.14 -16.24 18.03
N ALA A 11 -5.79 -16.01 16.75
CA ALA A 11 -5.70 -17.08 15.75
C ALA A 11 -4.61 -18.10 16.07
N ASN A 12 -3.48 -17.63 16.60
CA ASN A 12 -2.32 -18.45 16.94
C ASN A 12 -2.36 -19.05 18.35
N HIS A 13 -3.35 -18.68 19.15
CA HIS A 13 -3.51 -19.14 20.53
C HIS A 13 -2.33 -18.75 21.45
N VAL A 14 -1.76 -17.56 21.23
CA VAL A 14 -0.54 -17.07 21.90
C VAL A 14 -0.85 -15.81 22.70
N GLU A 15 -0.31 -15.69 23.91
CA GLU A 15 -0.40 -14.49 24.73
C GLU A 15 0.80 -13.55 24.52
N PHE A 16 0.61 -12.27 24.78
CA PHE A 16 1.69 -11.31 24.82
C PHE A 16 2.60 -11.59 26.03
N SER A 17 3.91 -11.63 25.82
CA SER A 17 4.91 -11.86 26.87
C SER A 17 6.07 -10.86 26.85
N LYS A 18 6.44 -10.34 25.68
CA LYS A 18 7.57 -9.40 25.49
C LYS A 18 7.14 -7.93 25.40
N GLU A 19 5.90 -7.67 25.00
CA GLU A 19 5.40 -6.31 24.73
C GLU A 19 4.60 -5.82 25.94
N GLN A 20 5.23 -5.06 26.85
CA GLN A 20 4.58 -4.66 28.11
C GLN A 20 3.27 -3.88 27.90
N HIS A 21 3.19 -3.06 26.85
CA HIS A 21 1.97 -2.32 26.50
C HIS A 21 0.83 -3.22 25.98
N MET A 22 1.12 -4.48 25.63
CA MET A 22 0.14 -5.44 25.11
C MET A 22 -0.32 -6.47 26.16
N LEU A 23 0.38 -6.59 27.29
CA LEU A 23 0.01 -7.50 28.39
C LEU A 23 -1.43 -7.34 28.91
N PRO A 24 -2.01 -6.12 28.97
CA PRO A 24 -3.41 -5.95 29.40
C PRO A 24 -4.43 -6.68 28.51
N PHE A 25 -4.11 -6.95 27.24
CA PHE A 25 -5.02 -7.63 26.31
C PHE A 25 -5.03 -9.16 26.49
N ASN A 26 -4.14 -9.75 27.30
CA ASN A 26 -4.09 -11.21 27.49
C ASN A 26 -5.39 -11.78 28.07
N HIS A 27 -6.11 -11.01 28.90
CA HIS A 27 -7.41 -11.42 29.41
C HIS A 27 -8.46 -11.49 28.29
N PHE A 28 -8.44 -10.53 27.36
CA PHE A 28 -9.29 -10.53 26.17
C PHE A 28 -8.94 -11.69 25.23
N LEU A 29 -7.65 -11.98 25.02
CA LEU A 29 -7.19 -13.11 24.21
C LEU A 29 -7.73 -14.45 24.76
N ARG A 30 -7.56 -14.70 26.07
CA ARG A 30 -8.02 -15.94 26.73
C ARG A 30 -9.51 -16.20 26.57
N ALA A 31 -10.32 -15.15 26.70
CA ALA A 31 -11.77 -15.26 26.60
C ALA A 31 -12.26 -15.56 25.17
N HIS A 32 -11.47 -15.26 24.15
CA HIS A 32 -11.90 -15.31 22.75
C HIS A 32 -11.10 -16.28 21.88
N PHE A 33 -10.18 -17.06 22.44
CA PHE A 33 -9.40 -18.03 21.67
C PHE A 33 -10.25 -19.06 20.93
N GLU A 34 -11.22 -19.69 21.60
CA GLU A 34 -12.08 -20.68 20.94
C GLU A 34 -13.02 -20.08 19.89
N ALA A 35 -13.62 -18.92 20.20
CA ALA A 35 -14.54 -18.24 19.30
C ALA A 35 -13.82 -17.71 18.05
N GLY A 36 -12.65 -17.08 18.24
CA GLY A 36 -11.81 -16.60 17.16
C GLY A 36 -11.28 -17.75 16.29
N ARG A 37 -10.86 -18.86 16.89
CA ARG A 37 -10.41 -20.05 16.13
C ARG A 37 -11.52 -20.63 15.25
N LYS A 38 -12.74 -20.78 15.77
CA LYS A 38 -13.89 -21.27 14.98
C LYS A 38 -14.21 -20.32 13.82
N PHE A 39 -14.17 -19.02 14.07
CA PHE A 39 -14.37 -17.98 13.05
C PHE A 39 -13.31 -18.01 11.94
N PHE A 40 -12.02 -18.13 12.29
CA PHE A 40 -10.95 -18.21 11.29
C PHE A 40 -11.02 -19.50 10.45
N ILE A 41 -11.39 -20.63 11.06
CA ILE A 41 -11.63 -21.89 10.33
C ILE A 41 -12.79 -21.74 9.34
N GLN A 42 -13.87 -21.08 9.75
CA GLN A 42 -15.06 -20.87 8.93
C GLN A 42 -14.83 -19.90 7.76
N ILE A 43 -14.03 -18.85 7.97
CA ILE A 43 -13.63 -17.93 6.88
C ILE A 43 -12.67 -18.62 5.90
N ALA A 44 -11.77 -19.47 6.39
CA ALA A 44 -10.86 -20.22 5.54
C ALA A 44 -11.58 -21.28 4.70
N SER A 45 -12.71 -21.83 5.18
CA SER A 45 -13.52 -22.82 4.45
C SER A 45 -14.45 -22.22 3.39
N ASP A 46 -14.88 -20.96 3.53
CA ASP A 46 -15.79 -20.28 2.59
C ASP A 46 -15.06 -19.63 1.39
N CYS A 47 -13.76 -19.89 1.23
CA CYS A 47 -12.94 -19.33 0.15
C CYS A 47 -12.90 -20.27 -1.08
N GLU A 48 -14.05 -20.78 -1.52
CA GLU A 48 -14.20 -21.34 -2.86
C GLU A 48 -14.95 -20.34 -3.76
N SER A 49 -14.24 -19.88 -4.80
CA SER A 49 -14.72 -19.19 -6.00
C SER A 49 -15.94 -18.26 -5.88
N ILE A 50 -15.69 -16.95 -5.72
CA ILE A 50 -16.63 -15.94 -6.22
C ILE A 50 -15.95 -15.22 -7.38
N ASP A 51 -16.18 -15.76 -8.58
CA ASP A 51 -16.10 -14.98 -9.82
C ASP A 51 -17.04 -13.78 -9.70
N GLN A 52 -16.48 -12.58 -9.64
CA GLN A 52 -17.25 -11.35 -9.81
C GLN A 52 -16.53 -10.40 -10.77
N THR A 53 -16.90 -10.56 -12.04
CA THR A 53 -17.09 -9.46 -12.98
C THR A 53 -17.96 -8.37 -12.35
N SER A 54 -17.32 -7.43 -11.66
CA SER A 54 -17.95 -6.22 -11.13
C SER A 54 -17.09 -5.02 -11.50
N HIS A 55 -17.51 -4.31 -12.53
CA HIS A 55 -16.94 -3.06 -12.97
C HIS A 55 -16.83 -2.05 -11.82
N ASN A 56 -15.63 -1.86 -11.29
CA ASN A 56 -15.30 -0.68 -10.49
C ASN A 56 -14.73 0.37 -11.43
N LEU A 57 -15.51 1.44 -11.66
CA LEU A 57 -15.00 2.70 -12.21
C LEU A 57 -13.95 3.24 -11.24
N SER A 58 -12.69 2.92 -11.51
CA SER A 58 -11.54 3.47 -10.81
C SER A 58 -11.41 4.95 -11.12
N PHE A 59 -11.04 5.75 -10.12
CA PHE A 59 -10.41 7.06 -10.28
C PHE A 59 -9.30 6.98 -11.34
N ILE A 60 -9.59 7.38 -12.59
CA ILE A 60 -8.56 7.56 -13.60
C ILE A 60 -7.94 8.93 -13.31
N SER A 61 -6.68 8.95 -12.88
CA SER A 61 -5.94 10.20 -12.70
C SER A 61 -5.74 10.89 -14.05
N ASP A 62 -5.74 12.22 -14.08
CA ASP A 62 -5.48 13.00 -15.31
C ASP A 62 -4.13 12.62 -15.95
N ALA A 63 -3.16 12.16 -15.15
CA ALA A 63 -1.89 11.62 -15.63
C ALA A 63 -2.05 10.34 -16.47
N ASN A 64 -2.95 9.44 -16.08
CA ASN A 64 -3.26 8.23 -16.83
C ASN A 64 -4.03 8.54 -18.12
N VAL A 65 -4.88 9.57 -18.11
CA VAL A 65 -5.58 10.04 -19.32
C VAL A 65 -4.59 10.62 -20.34
N VAL A 66 -3.64 11.44 -19.90
CA VAL A 66 -2.60 12.02 -20.77
C VAL A 66 -1.63 10.96 -21.27
N ALA A 67 -1.24 9.99 -20.43
CA ALA A 67 -0.40 8.87 -20.84
C ALA A 67 -1.10 7.99 -21.89
N LEU A 68 -2.38 7.71 -21.69
CA LEU A 68 -3.21 6.98 -22.66
C LEU A 68 -3.34 7.77 -23.96
N HIS A 69 -3.60 9.08 -23.90
CA HIS A 69 -3.67 9.93 -25.09
C HIS A 69 -2.35 9.91 -25.89
N ARG A 70 -1.20 10.02 -25.21
CA ARG A 70 0.13 9.98 -25.84
C ARG A 70 0.44 8.61 -26.46
N LEU A 71 0.10 7.52 -25.77
CA LEU A 71 0.31 6.16 -26.25
C LEU A 71 -0.55 5.88 -27.49
N LEU A 72 -1.84 6.24 -27.45
CA LEU A 72 -2.74 6.04 -28.58
C LEU A 72 -2.35 6.92 -29.77
N TRP A 73 -1.97 8.18 -29.55
CA TRP A 73 -1.53 9.09 -30.62
C TRP A 73 -0.26 8.60 -31.32
N ASN A 74 0.74 8.14 -30.57
CA ASN A 74 2.05 7.73 -31.13
C ASN A 74 2.01 6.36 -31.83
N HIS A 75 1.05 5.50 -31.47
CA HIS A 75 0.97 4.14 -32.00
C HIS A 75 -0.25 3.90 -32.90
N GLN A 76 -1.06 4.94 -33.20
CA GLN A 76 -2.28 4.79 -34.00
C GLN A 76 -2.04 4.15 -35.38
N GLU A 77 -0.97 4.50 -36.09
CA GLU A 77 -0.69 3.97 -37.44
C GLU A 77 -0.42 2.46 -37.41
N ARG A 78 0.42 1.99 -36.48
CA ARG A 78 0.72 0.56 -36.30
C ARG A 78 -0.50 -0.24 -35.82
N ILE A 79 -1.31 0.35 -34.94
CA ILE A 79 -2.56 -0.28 -34.46
C ILE A 79 -3.53 -0.39 -35.64
N GLY A 80 -3.62 0.64 -36.49
CA GLY A 80 -4.41 0.65 -37.71
C GLY A 80 -3.95 -0.42 -38.71
N ASP A 81 -2.65 -0.55 -38.95
CA ASP A 81 -2.06 -1.55 -39.84
C ASP A 81 -2.33 -2.99 -39.35
N TYR A 82 -2.17 -3.22 -38.05
CA TYR A 82 -2.46 -4.53 -37.44
C TYR A 82 -3.93 -4.92 -37.58
N LEU A 83 -4.86 -3.98 -37.30
CA LEU A 83 -6.30 -4.20 -37.47
C LEU A 83 -6.69 -4.35 -38.95
N SER A 84 -5.93 -3.77 -39.87
CA SER A 84 -6.13 -3.89 -41.32
C SER A 84 -5.66 -5.24 -41.87
N CYS A 85 -4.64 -5.85 -41.25
CA CYS A 85 -4.10 -7.17 -41.62
C CYS A 85 -4.87 -8.34 -40.98
N SER A 86 -5.67 -8.10 -39.94
CA SER A 86 -6.45 -9.16 -39.27
C SER A 86 -7.74 -9.49 -40.03
N ARG A 87 -7.87 -10.75 -40.47
CA ARG A 87 -9.03 -11.24 -41.25
C ARG A 87 -10.28 -11.52 -40.40
N ASP A 88 -10.21 -11.42 -39.07
CA ASP A 88 -11.34 -11.69 -38.16
C ASP A 88 -12.14 -10.43 -37.82
N HIS A 89 -13.01 -10.02 -38.74
CA HIS A 89 -13.85 -8.82 -38.62
C HIS A 89 -15.09 -8.98 -37.71
N LYS A 90 -15.19 -10.04 -36.90
CA LYS A 90 -16.46 -10.38 -36.22
C LYS A 90 -16.56 -10.07 -34.73
N ALA A 91 -15.50 -9.63 -34.05
CA ALA A 91 -15.59 -9.32 -32.61
C ALA A 91 -15.40 -7.83 -32.24
N VAL A 92 -14.52 -7.08 -32.93
CA VAL A 92 -14.34 -5.63 -32.69
C VAL A 92 -13.89 -4.95 -33.99
N GLY A 93 -14.71 -5.02 -35.06
CA GLY A 93 -14.33 -4.54 -36.39
C GLY A 93 -13.95 -3.06 -36.42
N ARG A 94 -13.14 -2.61 -37.39
CA ARG A 94 -12.58 -1.24 -37.63
C ARG A 94 -13.30 -0.01 -37.04
N ARG A 95 -14.63 -0.01 -36.91
CA ARG A 95 -15.48 1.12 -36.49
C ARG A 95 -15.11 1.79 -35.14
N PRO A 96 -14.76 1.10 -34.04
CA PRO A 96 -14.31 1.74 -32.80
C PRO A 96 -12.92 2.37 -32.95
N PHE A 97 -12.04 1.77 -33.74
CA PHE A 97 -10.73 2.35 -34.07
C PHE A 97 -10.90 3.61 -34.92
N ASP A 98 -11.78 3.60 -35.92
CA ASP A 98 -12.07 4.78 -36.73
C ASP A 98 -12.63 5.93 -35.87
N LYS A 99 -13.51 5.62 -34.91
CA LYS A 99 -14.00 6.60 -33.91
C LYS A 99 -12.89 7.12 -33.01
N MET A 100 -11.99 6.25 -32.55
CA MET A 100 -10.83 6.64 -31.74
C MET A 100 -9.87 7.52 -32.54
N ALA A 101 -9.54 7.16 -33.79
CA ALA A 101 -8.69 7.95 -34.68
C ALA A 101 -9.32 9.32 -34.98
N THR A 102 -10.64 9.35 -35.18
CA THR A 102 -11.39 10.61 -35.34
C THR A 102 -11.32 11.45 -34.06
N LEU A 103 -11.50 10.86 -32.88
CA LEU A 103 -11.38 11.56 -31.59
C LEU A 103 -9.97 12.10 -31.37
N LEU A 104 -8.93 11.31 -31.67
CA LEU A 104 -7.54 11.73 -31.63
C LEU A 104 -7.31 12.91 -32.58
N ALA A 105 -7.81 12.85 -33.81
CA ALA A 105 -7.70 13.94 -34.78
C ALA A 105 -8.38 15.23 -34.31
N TYR A 106 -9.52 15.13 -33.60
CA TYR A 106 -10.19 16.28 -32.98
C TYR A 106 -9.43 16.83 -31.76
N LEU A 107 -8.81 15.95 -30.97
CA LEU A 107 -8.01 16.33 -29.80
C LEU A 107 -6.65 16.93 -30.21
N GLY A 108 -6.17 16.62 -31.41
CA GLY A 108 -4.87 17.04 -31.91
C GLY A 108 -3.70 16.37 -31.17
N PRO A 109 -2.46 16.65 -31.57
CA PRO A 109 -1.29 16.16 -30.84
C PRO A 109 -1.35 16.65 -29.38
N PRO A 110 -1.03 15.81 -28.39
CA PRO A 110 -1.15 16.17 -26.97
C PRO A 110 -0.42 17.50 -26.68
N GLU A 111 -1.17 18.53 -26.27
CA GLU A 111 -0.66 19.91 -26.10
C GLU A 111 0.54 19.95 -25.13
N HIS A 112 1.70 20.39 -25.63
CA HIS A 112 2.79 20.91 -24.81
C HIS A 112 2.43 22.34 -24.37
N LYS A 113 1.70 22.50 -23.25
CA LYS A 113 1.63 23.81 -22.58
C LYS A 113 2.56 23.82 -21.34
N PRO A 114 3.55 24.73 -21.29
CA PRO A 114 4.35 24.95 -20.10
C PRO A 114 3.48 25.65 -19.05
N ILE A 115 3.16 24.96 -17.96
CA ILE A 115 2.53 25.57 -16.79
C ILE A 115 3.66 26.21 -15.97
N GLU A 116 3.96 27.46 -16.29
CA GLU A 116 4.63 28.36 -15.36
C GLU A 116 3.58 28.90 -14.39
N SER A 117 3.92 28.85 -13.08
CA SER A 117 3.18 29.44 -11.96
C SER A 117 2.03 28.59 -11.39
N PHE A 118 2.35 27.60 -10.56
CA PHE A 118 2.14 27.64 -9.10
C PHE A 118 2.66 26.33 -8.47
N SER A 119 3.77 26.46 -7.73
CA SER A 119 4.37 25.50 -6.77
C SER A 119 4.65 24.04 -7.21
N SER A 120 5.96 23.75 -7.24
CA SER A 120 6.60 22.42 -7.05
C SER A 120 6.34 21.29 -8.05
N SER A 121 6.79 21.43 -9.30
CA SER A 121 7.01 20.28 -10.18
C SER A 121 7.94 20.58 -11.36
N THR A 122 9.23 20.81 -11.09
CA THR A 122 10.30 20.81 -12.11
C THR A 122 10.87 19.40 -12.38
N SER A 123 10.18 18.35 -11.93
CA SER A 123 10.68 16.97 -11.95
C SER A 123 10.37 16.18 -13.23
N SER A 124 9.48 16.65 -14.11
CA SER A 124 9.03 15.84 -15.27
C SER A 124 9.69 16.17 -16.62
N LEU A 125 10.40 17.29 -16.75
CA LEU A 125 11.03 17.70 -18.03
C LEU A 125 12.52 17.34 -18.17
N LEU A 126 13.16 16.81 -17.13
CA LEU A 126 14.55 16.33 -17.22
C LEU A 126 14.68 14.83 -17.54
N PHE A 127 13.60 14.04 -17.42
CA PHE A 127 13.63 12.58 -17.56
C PHE A 127 13.25 12.06 -18.97
N SER A 128 12.97 12.94 -19.93
CA SER A 128 12.65 12.57 -21.32
C SER A 128 13.89 12.45 -22.23
N SER A 129 15.01 11.95 -21.73
CA SER A 129 16.24 11.77 -22.54
C SER A 129 16.79 10.34 -22.55
N TYR A 130 15.91 9.34 -22.67
CA TYR A 130 16.31 7.95 -22.93
C TYR A 130 17.13 7.78 -24.22
N ALA A 131 17.01 8.70 -25.19
CA ALA A 131 17.76 8.66 -26.45
C ALA A 131 19.19 9.26 -26.39
N ARG A 132 19.62 9.84 -25.25
CA ARG A 132 20.95 10.48 -25.12
C ARG A 132 21.91 9.72 -24.19
N TRP A 133 21.43 8.67 -23.50
CA TRP A 133 22.22 7.91 -22.53
C TRP A 133 22.96 6.71 -23.15
N SER A 134 22.66 6.35 -24.39
CA SER A 134 23.38 5.29 -25.12
C SER A 134 24.65 5.78 -25.83
N SER A 135 24.97 7.08 -25.76
CA SER A 135 26.01 7.72 -26.58
C SER A 135 26.98 8.62 -25.79
N ILE A 136 26.97 8.54 -24.47
CA ILE A 136 27.98 9.20 -23.63
C ILE A 136 28.89 8.12 -23.06
N ASP A 137 30.19 8.22 -23.33
CA ASP A 137 31.24 7.48 -22.62
C ASP A 137 31.20 7.91 -21.15
N ILE A 138 30.49 7.13 -20.34
CA ILE A 138 30.36 7.34 -18.89
C ILE A 138 31.61 6.75 -18.23
N SER A 139 32.59 7.61 -17.97
CA SER A 139 33.61 7.37 -16.96
C SER A 139 33.04 7.70 -15.57
N SER A 140 33.61 7.10 -14.52
CA SER A 140 33.21 7.33 -13.12
C SER A 140 33.26 8.81 -12.71
N THR A 141 34.17 9.59 -13.31
CA THR A 141 34.33 11.03 -13.07
C THR A 141 33.19 11.87 -13.66
N ASN A 142 32.75 11.55 -14.89
CA ASN A 142 31.63 12.25 -15.54
C ASN A 142 30.30 12.02 -14.79
N PHE A 143 30.11 10.80 -14.25
CA PHE A 143 28.91 10.46 -13.49
C PHE A 143 28.84 11.19 -12.15
N GLU A 144 29.96 11.24 -11.41
CA GLU A 144 30.02 11.94 -10.12
C GLU A 144 29.83 13.45 -10.29
N GLU A 145 30.50 14.06 -11.27
CA GLU A 145 30.40 15.50 -11.54
C GLU A 145 28.97 15.91 -11.94
N PHE A 146 28.30 15.09 -12.75
CA PHE A 146 26.91 15.32 -13.16
C PHE A 146 25.93 15.29 -11.97
N ILE A 147 26.07 14.33 -11.05
CA ILE A 147 25.18 14.16 -9.90
C ILE A 147 25.40 15.25 -8.84
N VAL A 148 26.64 15.66 -8.63
CA VAL A 148 27.00 16.79 -7.76
C VAL A 148 26.45 18.10 -8.33
N LYS A 149 26.63 18.33 -9.63
CA LYS A 149 26.14 19.53 -10.34
C LYS A 149 24.62 19.69 -10.26
N HIS A 150 23.88 18.58 -10.22
CA HIS A 150 22.42 18.60 -10.10
C HIS A 150 21.89 18.50 -8.65
N ASN A 151 22.74 18.60 -7.62
CA ASN A 151 22.35 18.55 -6.18
C ASN A 151 21.54 17.29 -5.79
N MET A 152 21.72 16.15 -6.46
CA MET A 152 20.93 14.93 -6.17
C MET A 152 21.10 14.43 -4.72
N HIS A 153 22.27 14.66 -4.11
CA HIS A 153 22.57 14.28 -2.72
C HIS A 153 21.69 15.00 -1.68
N LYS A 154 21.02 16.11 -2.05
CA LYS A 154 20.10 16.86 -1.18
C LYS A 154 18.65 16.40 -1.30
N LYS A 155 18.30 15.58 -2.31
CA LYS A 155 16.94 15.10 -2.51
C LYS A 155 16.57 14.07 -1.43
N GLU A 156 15.34 14.15 -0.93
CA GLU A 156 14.77 13.19 0.03
C GLU A 156 14.84 11.74 -0.49
N GLU A 157 14.69 11.56 -1.80
CA GLU A 157 14.83 10.28 -2.49
C GLU A 157 16.19 9.61 -2.25
N PHE A 158 17.29 10.38 -2.23
CA PHE A 158 18.62 9.83 -1.93
C PHE A 158 18.78 9.44 -0.46
N LYS A 159 18.15 10.20 0.45
CA LYS A 159 18.11 9.83 1.88
C LYS A 159 17.31 8.53 2.08
N SER A 160 16.20 8.36 1.35
CA SER A 160 15.41 7.12 1.34
C SER A 160 16.27 5.92 0.93
N ILE A 161 17.06 6.03 -0.15
CA ILE A 161 17.96 4.94 -0.61
C ILE A 161 18.97 4.53 0.46
N LYS A 162 19.55 5.49 1.19
CA LYS A 162 20.44 5.19 2.32
C LYS A 162 19.71 4.43 3.42
N SER A 163 18.49 4.85 3.75
CA SER A 163 17.69 4.21 4.82
C SER A 163 17.28 2.76 4.50
N LEU A 164 17.15 2.44 3.20
CA LEU A 164 16.85 1.07 2.76
C LEU A 164 18.00 0.10 3.03
N ASN A 165 19.24 0.57 3.23
CA ASN A 165 20.41 -0.29 3.47
C ASN A 165 20.52 -1.42 2.41
N ILE A 166 20.31 -1.10 1.14
CA ILE A 166 20.54 -2.03 0.02
C ILE A 166 22.03 -2.32 -0.12
N PHE A 167 22.87 -1.29 0.08
CA PHE A 167 24.32 -1.42 0.09
C PHE A 167 24.92 -0.66 1.28
N TYR A 168 25.81 -1.31 2.03
CA TYR A 168 26.46 -0.71 3.19
C TYR A 168 27.82 -1.36 3.50
N GLN A 169 28.69 -0.62 4.19
CA GLN A 169 29.95 -1.13 4.73
C GLN A 169 29.74 -1.51 6.20
N ALA A 170 30.17 -2.71 6.60
CA ALA A 170 30.15 -3.09 8.00
C ALA A 170 31.11 -4.26 8.30
N GLY A 171 31.86 -4.17 9.39
CA GLY A 171 32.80 -5.22 9.80
C GLY A 171 34.03 -5.35 8.92
N THR A 172 34.89 -6.28 9.32
CA THR A 172 36.20 -6.55 8.72
C THR A 172 36.39 -8.05 8.54
N SER A 173 36.98 -8.47 7.42
CA SER A 173 37.31 -9.86 7.16
C SER A 173 38.49 -10.32 8.02
N LYS A 174 38.74 -11.63 8.08
CA LYS A 174 39.91 -12.17 8.79
C LYS A 174 41.24 -11.70 8.22
N LEU A 175 41.25 -11.23 6.98
CA LEU A 175 42.43 -10.64 6.33
C LEU A 175 42.60 -9.15 6.63
N GLY A 176 41.73 -8.56 7.44
CA GLY A 176 41.76 -7.14 7.76
C GLY A 176 41.11 -6.25 6.70
N ASN A 177 40.44 -6.82 5.69
CA ASN A 177 39.80 -6.04 4.63
C ASN A 177 38.42 -5.55 5.08
N PRO A 178 38.01 -4.31 4.75
CA PRO A 178 36.64 -3.86 4.98
C PRO A 178 35.65 -4.70 4.17
N VAL A 179 34.52 -5.05 4.80
CA VAL A 179 33.47 -5.86 4.18
C VAL A 179 32.27 -4.99 3.82
N PHE A 180 31.78 -5.15 2.59
CA PHE A 180 30.61 -4.49 2.06
C PHE A 180 29.49 -5.51 1.82
N TYR A 181 28.25 -5.10 1.99
CA TYR A 181 27.07 -5.94 1.81
C TYR A 181 26.17 -5.37 0.73
N PHE A 182 25.70 -6.21 -0.17
CA PHE A 182 24.62 -5.91 -1.10
C PHE A 182 23.44 -6.83 -0.82
N ILE A 183 22.31 -6.27 -0.36
CA ILE A 183 21.11 -7.00 0.01
C ILE A 183 20.09 -6.91 -1.13
N SER A 184 20.10 -7.92 -2.01
CA SER A 184 19.37 -7.86 -3.27
C SER A 184 17.85 -7.73 -3.06
N ARG A 185 17.26 -8.43 -2.09
CA ARG A 185 15.81 -8.38 -1.83
C ARG A 185 15.25 -7.00 -1.45
N ARG A 186 16.11 -6.08 -1.00
CA ARG A 186 15.73 -4.71 -0.62
C ARG A 186 15.67 -3.75 -1.81
N TYR A 187 16.26 -4.13 -2.94
CA TYR A 187 16.09 -3.39 -4.19
C TYR A 187 14.78 -3.82 -4.85
N LYS A 188 13.87 -2.88 -5.08
CA LYS A 188 12.60 -3.13 -5.78
C LYS A 188 12.56 -2.33 -7.08
N ILE A 189 12.36 -3.03 -8.19
CA ILE A 189 12.24 -2.44 -9.52
C ILE A 189 11.04 -1.49 -9.56
N GLY A 190 11.19 -0.32 -10.17
CA GLY A 190 10.15 0.72 -10.24
C GLY A 190 9.99 1.57 -8.97
N GLU A 191 10.40 1.08 -7.80
CA GLU A 191 10.39 1.85 -6.54
C GLU A 191 11.73 2.54 -6.26
N VAL A 192 12.85 1.85 -6.54
CA VAL A 192 14.19 2.35 -6.26
C VAL A 192 14.86 2.84 -7.54
N ASN A 193 15.26 4.11 -7.53
CA ASN A 193 16.02 4.71 -8.62
C ASN A 193 17.42 4.09 -8.75
N ALA A 194 17.65 3.41 -9.87
CA ALA A 194 18.89 2.69 -10.18
C ALA A 194 20.14 3.57 -10.16
N ASP A 195 20.06 4.77 -10.75
CA ASP A 195 21.22 5.65 -10.86
C ASP A 195 21.61 6.24 -9.50
N LEU A 196 20.62 6.56 -8.67
CA LEU A 196 20.87 6.98 -7.29
C LEU A 196 21.43 5.85 -6.41
N LEU A 197 21.03 4.60 -6.65
CA LEU A 197 21.62 3.43 -6.00
C LEU A 197 23.09 3.25 -6.41
N ILE A 198 23.41 3.31 -7.70
CA ILE A 198 24.81 3.26 -8.18
C ILE A 198 25.62 4.38 -7.54
N TYR A 199 25.08 5.59 -7.48
CA TYR A 199 25.74 6.72 -6.84
C TYR A 199 25.99 6.49 -5.34
N HIS A 200 25.01 5.94 -4.63
CA HIS A 200 25.18 5.54 -3.23
C HIS A 200 26.30 4.51 -3.06
N VAL A 201 26.40 3.52 -3.96
CA VAL A 201 27.50 2.54 -3.95
C VAL A 201 28.85 3.21 -4.19
N ILE A 202 28.97 4.09 -5.18
CA ILE A 202 30.22 4.81 -5.48
C ILE A 202 30.67 5.61 -4.26
N LEU A 203 29.78 6.39 -3.65
CA LEU A 203 30.11 7.18 -2.46
C LEU A 203 30.51 6.32 -1.27
N THR A 204 29.90 5.15 -1.11
CA THR A 204 30.19 4.22 -0.02
C THR A 204 31.54 3.54 -0.23
N LEU A 205 31.92 3.23 -1.48
CA LEU A 205 33.21 2.62 -1.81
C LEU A 205 34.37 3.63 -1.85
N LYS A 206 34.10 4.90 -2.22
CA LYS A 206 35.13 5.93 -2.47
C LYS A 206 36.23 6.03 -1.38
N PRO A 207 35.93 5.99 -0.07
CA PRO A 207 36.96 6.04 0.97
C PRO A 207 37.88 4.82 1.01
N PHE A 208 37.47 3.71 0.39
CA PHE A 208 38.11 2.40 0.47
C PHE A 208 38.63 1.90 -0.88
N CYS A 209 38.31 2.57 -2.00
CA CYS A 209 38.70 2.14 -3.35
C CYS A 209 40.20 1.94 -3.55
N GLN A 210 41.06 2.54 -2.72
CA GLN A 210 42.53 2.43 -2.82
C GLN A 210 43.13 1.27 -2.03
N GLN A 211 42.32 0.51 -1.29
CA GLN A 211 42.74 -0.65 -0.53
C GLN A 211 41.90 -1.88 -0.90
N PRO A 212 42.42 -3.11 -0.70
CA PRO A 212 41.62 -4.32 -0.92
C PRO A 212 40.37 -4.32 -0.04
N PHE A 213 39.25 -4.75 -0.60
CA PHE A 213 37.99 -4.91 0.12
C PHE A 213 37.25 -6.17 -0.31
N GLU A 214 36.29 -6.59 0.50
CA GLU A 214 35.50 -7.79 0.24
C GLU A 214 34.02 -7.45 0.14
N LEU A 215 33.29 -8.21 -0.69
CA LEU A 215 31.88 -8.00 -0.96
C LEU A 215 31.07 -9.24 -0.58
N ILE A 216 29.97 -9.06 0.14
CA ILE A 216 28.97 -10.09 0.41
C ILE A 216 27.69 -9.72 -0.32
N VAL A 217 27.23 -10.59 -1.22
CA VAL A 217 25.99 -10.41 -1.96
C VAL A 217 24.96 -11.39 -1.39
N ASP A 218 23.95 -10.85 -0.71
CA ASP A 218 22.85 -11.63 -0.14
C ASP A 218 21.71 -11.73 -1.14
N PHE A 219 21.54 -12.93 -1.72
CA PHE A 219 20.44 -13.28 -2.63
C PHE A 219 19.28 -13.99 -1.93
N THR A 220 19.25 -14.01 -0.60
CA THR A 220 18.13 -14.55 0.16
C THR A 220 16.83 -13.90 -0.27
N HIS A 221 15.91 -14.71 -0.80
CA HIS A 221 14.61 -14.31 -1.32
C HIS A 221 14.68 -13.31 -2.51
N THR A 222 15.73 -13.36 -3.32
CA THR A 222 15.77 -12.57 -4.57
C THR A 222 14.85 -13.17 -5.63
N ASN A 223 13.93 -12.37 -6.16
CA ASN A 223 12.97 -12.79 -7.18
C ASN A 223 12.80 -11.74 -8.29
N SER A 224 11.75 -11.88 -9.12
CA SER A 224 11.47 -10.99 -10.25
C SER A 224 11.36 -9.51 -9.87
N ASP A 225 10.90 -9.18 -8.67
CA ASP A 225 10.76 -7.80 -8.20
C ASP A 225 12.12 -7.13 -7.98
N ASN A 226 13.18 -7.92 -7.83
CA ASN A 226 14.52 -7.44 -7.53
C ASN A 226 15.42 -7.37 -8.78
N ARG A 227 14.85 -7.61 -9.96
CA ARG A 227 15.55 -7.56 -11.25
C ARG A 227 16.17 -6.19 -11.51
N THR A 228 17.42 -6.17 -12.00
CA THR A 228 18.14 -4.95 -12.35
C THR A 228 18.19 -4.71 -13.87
N ASP A 229 17.34 -3.82 -14.38
CA ASP A 229 17.32 -3.46 -15.82
C ASP A 229 18.57 -2.72 -16.31
N PHE A 230 19.49 -2.41 -15.39
CA PHE A 230 20.70 -1.64 -15.61
C PHE A 230 21.96 -2.46 -15.29
N LEU A 231 21.88 -3.79 -15.37
CA LEU A 231 22.96 -4.73 -15.03
C LEU A 231 24.30 -4.33 -15.69
N GLN A 232 24.28 -3.93 -16.95
CA GLN A 232 25.48 -3.51 -17.69
C GLN A 232 26.19 -2.29 -17.06
N LYS A 233 25.44 -1.35 -16.46
CA LYS A 233 26.02 -0.15 -15.83
C LYS A 233 26.93 -0.49 -14.65
N TRP A 234 26.68 -1.60 -13.95
CA TRP A 234 27.52 -2.05 -12.85
C TRP A 234 28.95 -2.44 -13.27
N PHE A 235 29.17 -2.69 -14.57
CA PHE A 235 30.47 -3.05 -15.11
C PHE A 235 31.21 -1.86 -15.76
N THR A 236 30.54 -0.71 -15.92
CA THR A 236 31.12 0.46 -16.61
C THR A 236 31.24 1.69 -15.73
N VAL A 237 30.40 1.84 -14.70
CA VAL A 237 30.30 3.10 -13.95
C VAL A 237 31.27 3.17 -12.75
N LEU A 238 31.62 2.05 -12.11
CA LEU A 238 32.58 2.09 -11.00
C LEU A 238 34.01 2.36 -11.52
N PRO A 239 34.86 3.05 -10.74
CA PRO A 239 36.27 3.24 -11.09
C PRO A 239 36.98 1.90 -11.29
N GLU A 240 37.88 1.80 -12.27
CA GLU A 240 38.60 0.55 -12.58
C GLU A 240 39.33 -0.03 -11.35
N VAL A 241 39.95 0.84 -10.56
CA VAL A 241 40.63 0.52 -9.30
C VAL A 241 39.71 -0.22 -8.31
N ALA A 242 38.41 0.12 -8.28
CA ALA A 242 37.45 -0.55 -7.41
C ALA A 242 37.27 -2.02 -7.81
N TYR A 243 37.18 -2.36 -9.10
CA TYR A 243 37.07 -3.75 -9.54
C TYR A 243 38.35 -4.56 -9.27
N ILE A 244 39.52 -3.93 -9.45
CA ILE A 244 40.81 -4.56 -9.20
C ILE A 244 40.95 -4.93 -7.72
N ASN A 245 40.55 -4.00 -6.84
CA ASN A 245 40.69 -4.12 -5.38
C ASN A 245 39.61 -4.96 -4.68
N ILE A 246 38.60 -5.47 -5.40
CA ILE A 246 37.77 -6.55 -4.87
C ILE A 246 38.66 -7.77 -4.64
N HIS A 247 38.91 -8.12 -3.38
CA HIS A 247 39.69 -9.29 -3.00
C HIS A 247 38.87 -10.57 -3.20
N ALA A 248 37.66 -10.58 -2.65
CA ALA A 248 36.70 -11.68 -2.76
C ALA A 248 35.26 -11.15 -2.80
N CYS A 249 34.38 -11.89 -3.46
CA CYS A 249 32.95 -11.64 -3.50
C CYS A 249 32.21 -12.92 -3.09
N TYR A 250 31.60 -12.89 -1.92
CA TYR A 250 30.87 -13.99 -1.32
C TYR A 250 29.41 -13.93 -1.74
N ILE A 251 28.94 -14.96 -2.43
CA ILE A 251 27.56 -15.07 -2.87
C ILE A 251 26.80 -15.93 -1.87
N TYR A 252 25.87 -15.31 -1.13
CA TYR A 252 25.07 -15.95 -0.09
C TYR A 252 23.65 -16.26 -0.58
N ASN A 253 23.12 -17.44 -0.27
CA ASN A 253 21.77 -17.89 -0.63
C ASN A 253 21.41 -17.67 -2.12
N CYS A 254 22.31 -18.08 -3.01
CA CYS A 254 21.99 -18.12 -4.44
C CYS A 254 20.81 -19.08 -4.69
N ASN A 255 19.82 -18.65 -5.47
CA ASN A 255 18.58 -19.39 -5.67
C ASN A 255 18.33 -19.70 -7.16
N SER A 256 17.27 -20.45 -7.45
CA SER A 256 16.90 -20.87 -8.80
C SER A 256 16.62 -19.69 -9.73
N TRP A 257 15.99 -18.63 -9.22
CA TRP A 257 15.71 -17.43 -9.99
C TRP A 257 16.99 -16.70 -10.39
N VAL A 258 17.93 -16.50 -9.46
CA VAL A 258 19.25 -15.88 -9.73
C VAL A 258 20.02 -16.72 -10.75
N ARG A 259 19.97 -18.05 -10.66
CA ARG A 259 20.57 -18.92 -11.68
C ARG A 259 20.00 -18.66 -13.07
N GLU A 260 18.68 -18.64 -13.23
CA GLU A 260 18.07 -18.35 -14.54
C GLU A 260 18.37 -16.93 -15.02
N TYR A 261 18.38 -15.95 -14.11
CA TYR A 261 18.78 -14.57 -14.40
C TYR A 261 20.22 -14.49 -14.94
N THR A 262 21.17 -15.23 -14.33
CA THR A 262 22.56 -15.24 -14.80
C THR A 262 22.72 -15.89 -16.17
N LYS A 263 21.89 -16.88 -16.52
CA LYS A 263 21.88 -17.47 -17.86
C LYS A 263 21.28 -16.53 -18.89
N PHE A 264 20.17 -15.86 -18.54
CA PHE A 264 19.51 -14.91 -19.42
C PHE A 264 20.46 -13.75 -19.79
N HIS A 265 21.30 -13.31 -18.84
CA HIS A 265 22.29 -12.25 -19.04
C HIS A 265 23.74 -12.77 -19.26
N GLU A 266 23.91 -13.97 -19.82
CA GLU A 266 25.22 -14.61 -19.98
C GLU A 266 26.23 -13.74 -20.74
N ALA A 267 25.80 -12.97 -21.75
CA ALA A 267 26.68 -12.08 -22.51
C ALA A 267 27.28 -10.95 -21.64
N ILE A 268 26.47 -10.35 -20.77
CA ILE A 268 26.92 -9.27 -19.87
C ILE A 268 27.81 -9.84 -18.75
N LEU A 269 27.46 -11.03 -18.25
CA LEU A 269 28.13 -11.69 -17.13
C LEU A 269 29.31 -12.58 -17.55
N ALA A 270 29.63 -12.66 -18.85
CA ALA A 270 30.73 -13.45 -19.36
C ALA A 270 32.08 -13.21 -18.65
N PRO A 271 32.47 -11.96 -18.30
CA PRO A 271 33.71 -11.70 -17.57
C PRO A 271 33.77 -12.30 -16.16
N LEU A 272 32.62 -12.61 -15.57
CA LEU A 272 32.51 -13.22 -14.24
C LEU A 272 32.57 -14.75 -14.30
N ARG A 273 32.43 -15.36 -15.48
CA ARG A 273 32.37 -16.81 -15.63
C ARG A 273 33.68 -17.46 -15.21
N GLY A 274 33.61 -18.37 -14.23
CA GLY A 274 34.77 -19.09 -13.69
C GLY A 274 35.73 -18.21 -12.89
N ASN A 275 35.34 -16.98 -12.53
CA ASN A 275 36.19 -16.07 -11.77
C ASN A 275 36.36 -16.58 -10.33
N ARG A 276 37.62 -16.87 -9.94
CA ARG A 276 37.96 -17.43 -8.63
C ARG A 276 37.71 -16.49 -7.45
N LYS A 277 37.55 -15.19 -7.70
CA LYS A 277 37.16 -14.21 -6.67
C LYS A 277 35.70 -14.40 -6.23
N LEU A 278 34.85 -15.07 -7.04
CA LEU A 278 33.47 -15.39 -6.67
C LEU A 278 33.44 -16.67 -5.84
N ILE A 279 32.97 -16.56 -4.60
CA ILE A 279 32.90 -17.66 -3.64
C ILE A 279 31.45 -17.85 -3.22
N PHE A 280 30.84 -18.95 -3.67
CA PHE A 280 29.48 -19.29 -3.24
C PHE A 280 29.49 -19.88 -1.84
N ILE A 281 28.71 -19.29 -0.93
CA ILE A 281 28.57 -19.69 0.45
C ILE A 281 27.33 -20.58 0.58
N GLU A 282 27.55 -21.83 1.02
CA GLU A 282 26.51 -22.87 1.07
C GLU A 282 25.71 -22.83 2.39
N ASN A 283 26.33 -22.38 3.47
CA ASN A 283 25.73 -22.25 4.79
C ASN A 283 26.41 -21.10 5.56
N HIS A 284 25.75 -20.58 6.59
CA HIS A 284 26.30 -19.51 7.42
C HIS A 284 27.66 -19.87 8.04
N SER A 285 27.82 -21.12 8.49
CA SER A 285 29.07 -21.58 9.10
C SER A 285 30.29 -21.40 8.19
N ARG A 286 30.12 -21.56 6.87
CA ARG A 286 31.21 -21.38 5.90
C ARG A 286 31.56 -19.92 5.68
N LEU A 287 30.62 -18.98 5.90
CA LEU A 287 30.96 -17.56 5.90
C LEU A 287 31.94 -17.22 7.04
N SER A 288 31.80 -17.92 8.18
CA SER A 288 32.69 -17.80 9.34
C SER A 288 34.12 -18.27 9.08
N GLU A 289 34.40 -18.94 7.96
CA GLU A 289 35.77 -19.23 7.52
C GLU A 289 36.49 -17.95 7.06
N TYR A 290 35.75 -16.98 6.52
CA TYR A 290 36.30 -15.76 5.89
C TYR A 290 36.11 -14.49 6.75
N VAL A 291 34.97 -14.38 7.44
CA VAL A 291 34.63 -13.22 8.28
C VAL A 291 34.21 -13.72 9.66
N ASP A 292 34.82 -13.25 10.74
CA ASP A 292 34.46 -13.69 12.09
C ASP A 292 32.98 -13.42 12.41
N ALA A 293 32.33 -14.31 13.16
CA ALA A 293 30.89 -14.25 13.42
C ALA A 293 30.44 -12.90 14.03
N GLU A 294 31.28 -12.28 14.87
CA GLU A 294 31.01 -10.96 15.47
C GLU A 294 31.09 -9.80 14.46
N GLN A 295 31.91 -9.97 13.42
CA GLN A 295 32.12 -9.01 12.33
C GLN A 295 31.10 -9.18 11.20
N GLN A 296 30.39 -10.31 11.15
CA GLN A 296 29.33 -10.52 10.18
C GLN A 296 28.12 -9.63 10.49
N LYS A 297 27.60 -8.96 9.46
CA LYS A 297 26.48 -8.01 9.54
C LYS A 297 25.46 -8.28 8.43
N LEU A 298 25.16 -9.56 8.22
CA LEU A 298 24.01 -9.98 7.41
C LEU A 298 22.70 -9.47 8.08
N PRO A 299 21.64 -9.21 7.30
CA PRO A 299 20.36 -8.81 7.87
C PRO A 299 19.85 -9.85 8.87
N GLY A 300 19.31 -9.41 10.02
CA GLY A 300 18.74 -10.32 11.02
C GLY A 300 17.65 -11.24 10.45
N ALA A 301 16.85 -10.74 9.48
CA ALA A 301 15.86 -11.55 8.76
C ALA A 301 16.47 -12.65 7.87
N THR A 302 17.73 -12.54 7.46
CA THR A 302 18.46 -13.61 6.76
C THR A 302 18.94 -14.66 7.77
N LEU A 303 19.49 -14.22 8.91
CA LEU A 303 20.01 -15.11 9.95
C LEU A 303 18.91 -15.93 10.64
N SER A 304 17.75 -15.31 10.88
CA SER A 304 16.61 -15.99 11.50
C SER A 304 16.05 -17.15 10.69
N LEU A 305 16.40 -17.26 9.39
CA LEU A 305 15.99 -18.39 8.56
C LEU A 305 16.74 -19.67 8.93
N GLU A 306 17.84 -19.60 9.66
CA GLU A 306 18.63 -20.79 10.04
C GLU A 306 18.22 -21.39 11.40
N GLU A 307 17.36 -20.70 12.14
CA GLU A 307 16.91 -21.09 13.48
C GLU A 307 15.73 -22.08 13.42
N ASP A 308 15.71 -23.05 14.34
CA ASP A 308 14.60 -23.99 14.57
C ASP A 308 14.04 -24.71 13.32
N LEU A 309 14.94 -25.13 12.42
CA LEU A 309 14.58 -25.79 11.17
C LEU A 309 14.24 -27.28 11.35
N LYS A 310 13.05 -27.68 10.88
CA LYS A 310 12.73 -29.09 10.60
C LYS A 310 13.20 -29.44 9.20
N VAL A 311 14.15 -30.37 9.09
CA VAL A 311 14.78 -30.73 7.81
C VAL A 311 14.30 -32.09 7.32
N PHE A 312 13.75 -32.12 6.12
CA PHE A 312 13.32 -33.31 5.39
C PHE A 312 14.25 -33.51 4.19
N ASN A 313 15.07 -34.56 4.25
CA ASN A 313 16.08 -34.84 3.23
C ASN A 313 15.55 -35.78 2.15
N ASN A 314 16.18 -35.77 0.97
CA ASN A 314 15.86 -36.68 -0.13
C ASN A 314 14.45 -36.54 -0.71
N ALA A 315 13.86 -35.34 -0.66
CA ALA A 315 12.66 -35.05 -1.41
C ALA A 315 12.98 -34.88 -2.89
N LEU A 316 12.03 -35.23 -3.76
CA LEU A 316 12.17 -35.08 -5.20
C LEU A 316 11.27 -33.93 -5.68
N LYS A 317 11.86 -32.82 -6.14
CA LYS A 317 11.14 -31.71 -6.78
C LYS A 317 10.85 -32.09 -8.23
N LEU A 318 9.59 -32.23 -8.57
CA LEU A 318 9.12 -32.57 -9.91
C LEU A 318 9.21 -31.35 -10.82
N SER A 319 9.81 -31.54 -12.00
CA SER A 319 9.86 -30.52 -13.05
C SER A 319 10.10 -31.20 -14.41
N HIS A 320 10.56 -30.46 -15.43
CA HIS A 320 11.04 -31.10 -16.66
C HIS A 320 12.19 -32.09 -16.42
N LYS A 321 12.98 -31.87 -15.37
CA LYS A 321 13.98 -32.81 -14.87
C LYS A 321 13.87 -32.87 -13.36
N ASP A 322 13.52 -34.03 -12.84
CA ASP A 322 13.38 -34.18 -11.40
C ASP A 322 14.70 -33.94 -10.69
N THR A 323 14.62 -33.22 -9.57
CA THR A 323 15.80 -32.80 -8.81
C THR A 323 15.65 -33.18 -7.35
N LYS A 324 16.72 -33.74 -6.77
CA LYS A 324 16.75 -34.03 -5.33
C LYS A 324 16.97 -32.75 -4.54
N VAL A 325 16.11 -32.53 -3.56
CA VAL A 325 16.11 -31.35 -2.70
C VAL A 325 15.96 -31.76 -1.23
N ALA A 326 16.43 -30.89 -0.35
CA ALA A 326 16.11 -30.91 1.07
C ALA A 326 15.09 -29.81 1.35
N ILE A 327 13.97 -30.20 1.96
CA ILE A 327 12.90 -29.27 2.36
C ILE A 327 13.15 -28.92 3.82
N LYS A 328 13.33 -27.64 4.13
CA LYS A 328 13.54 -27.15 5.49
C LYS A 328 12.39 -26.24 5.87
N VAL A 329 11.66 -26.60 6.91
CA VAL A 329 10.52 -25.82 7.41
C VAL A 329 10.97 -25.11 8.69
N GLY A 330 11.14 -23.79 8.61
CA GLY A 330 11.46 -22.94 9.76
C GLY A 330 10.23 -22.24 10.31
N PRO A 331 10.36 -21.41 11.37
CA PRO A 331 9.23 -20.75 12.01
C PRO A 331 8.46 -19.76 11.13
N THR A 332 9.13 -19.16 10.13
CA THR A 332 8.60 -18.05 9.31
C THR A 332 8.66 -18.30 7.81
N ALA A 333 9.38 -19.34 7.37
CA ALA A 333 9.64 -19.60 5.96
C ALA A 333 9.91 -21.08 5.68
N LEU A 334 9.64 -21.46 4.44
CA LEU A 334 10.03 -22.71 3.81
C LEU A 334 11.30 -22.48 3.00
N GLN A 335 12.28 -23.38 3.11
CA GLN A 335 13.46 -23.38 2.26
C GLN A 335 13.58 -24.69 1.49
N ILE A 336 13.94 -24.59 0.22
CA ILE A 336 14.12 -25.73 -0.68
C ILE A 336 15.56 -25.67 -1.20
N THR A 337 16.43 -26.46 -0.58
CA THR A 337 17.85 -26.49 -0.92
C THR A 337 18.13 -27.64 -1.87
N SER A 338 18.79 -27.39 -3.01
CA SER A 338 19.23 -28.45 -3.91
C SER A 338 20.26 -29.36 -3.24
N VAL A 339 20.20 -30.68 -3.45
CA VAL A 339 21.22 -31.62 -2.95
C VAL A 339 22.43 -31.69 -3.88
N GLU A 340 22.20 -31.57 -5.19
CA GLU A 340 23.25 -31.62 -6.20
C GLU A 340 23.69 -30.21 -6.62
N LYS A 341 25.01 -30.02 -6.73
CA LYS A 341 25.56 -28.74 -7.18
C LYS A 341 25.26 -28.50 -8.65
N THR A 342 24.71 -27.33 -8.95
CA THR A 342 24.52 -26.85 -10.32
C THR A 342 25.56 -25.79 -10.66
N LYS A 343 25.77 -25.50 -11.94
CA LYS A 343 26.68 -24.43 -12.36
C LYS A 343 25.94 -23.10 -12.44
N VAL A 344 26.45 -22.10 -11.72
CA VAL A 344 26.09 -20.68 -11.85
C VAL A 344 27.38 -19.92 -12.15
N LEU A 345 27.40 -19.14 -13.24
CA LEU A 345 28.62 -18.49 -13.74
C LEU A 345 29.80 -19.47 -13.90
N GLY A 346 29.52 -20.72 -14.26
CA GLY A 346 30.54 -21.78 -14.43
C GLY A 346 31.06 -22.41 -13.13
N LEU A 347 30.65 -21.91 -11.95
CA LEU A 347 31.08 -22.41 -10.64
C LEU A 347 29.99 -23.31 -10.02
N PRO A 348 30.37 -24.38 -9.31
CA PRO A 348 29.42 -25.30 -8.69
C PRO A 348 28.82 -24.69 -7.41
N VAL A 349 27.48 -24.68 -7.31
CA VAL A 349 26.72 -24.08 -6.20
C VAL A 349 25.51 -24.93 -5.84
N LEU A 350 25.18 -24.98 -4.53
CA LEU A 350 23.89 -25.45 -4.04
C LEU A 350 22.91 -24.27 -4.03
N LEU A 351 21.78 -24.44 -4.70
CA LEU A 351 20.73 -23.43 -4.75
C LEU A 351 19.84 -23.55 -3.51
N ASN A 352 19.41 -22.41 -2.97
CA ASN A 352 18.48 -22.36 -1.85
C ASN A 352 17.32 -21.44 -2.18
N ASP A 353 16.17 -22.01 -2.55
CA ASP A 353 14.94 -21.26 -2.77
C ASP A 353 14.24 -21.02 -1.42
N VAL A 354 13.92 -19.77 -1.11
CA VAL A 354 13.27 -19.37 0.15
C VAL A 354 11.88 -18.86 -0.19
N TYR A 355 10.87 -19.34 0.52
CA TYR A 355 9.47 -18.92 0.40
C TYR A 355 8.96 -18.55 1.79
N TYR A 356 8.53 -17.30 1.99
CA TYR A 356 7.95 -16.92 3.27
C TYR A 356 6.58 -17.57 3.43
N ALA A 357 6.20 -17.87 4.68
CA ALA A 357 4.90 -18.47 4.97
C ALA A 357 3.73 -17.63 4.44
N SER A 358 3.94 -16.31 4.27
CA SER A 358 2.96 -15.38 3.69
C SER A 358 2.76 -15.48 2.20
N GLU A 359 3.66 -16.14 1.51
CA GLU A 359 3.63 -16.32 0.06
C GLU A 359 3.06 -17.68 -0.32
N ILE A 360 2.82 -18.55 0.66
CA ILE A 360 2.24 -19.87 0.44
C ILE A 360 0.72 -19.73 0.37
N ASP A 361 0.19 -19.79 -0.84
CA ASP A 361 -1.24 -19.65 -1.12
C ASP A 361 -2.01 -20.95 -0.88
N GLU A 362 -1.44 -22.09 -1.25
CA GLU A 362 -2.09 -23.38 -1.05
C GLU A 362 -1.07 -24.50 -0.83
N VAL A 363 -1.47 -25.50 -0.05
CA VAL A 363 -0.71 -26.73 0.20
C VAL A 363 -1.68 -27.89 0.03
N CYS A 364 -1.45 -28.71 -0.99
CA CYS A 364 -2.34 -29.81 -1.34
C CYS A 364 -1.58 -31.13 -1.26
N LEU A 365 -2.07 -32.06 -0.45
CA LEU A 365 -1.62 -33.45 -0.52
C LEU A 365 -2.29 -34.07 -1.75
N VAL A 366 -1.49 -34.56 -2.70
CA VAL A 366 -2.00 -35.18 -3.94
C VAL A 366 -2.22 -36.67 -3.68
N ASP A 367 -1.22 -37.35 -3.12
CA ASP A 367 -1.22 -38.76 -2.75
C ASP A 367 -0.35 -38.95 -1.48
N ASP A 368 -0.29 -40.16 -0.91
CA ASP A 368 0.49 -40.50 0.30
C ASP A 368 1.97 -40.06 0.23
N ASN A 369 2.54 -40.04 -0.98
CA ASN A 369 3.94 -39.71 -1.23
C ASN A 369 4.14 -38.45 -2.04
N GLN A 370 3.08 -37.69 -2.37
CA GLN A 370 3.19 -36.50 -3.23
C GLN A 370 2.36 -35.34 -2.70
N PHE A 371 2.93 -34.13 -2.74
CA PHE A 371 2.21 -32.90 -2.41
C PHE A 371 2.60 -31.77 -3.35
N SER A 372 1.74 -30.76 -3.45
CA SER A 372 1.96 -29.54 -4.23
C SER A 372 1.83 -28.28 -3.38
N LEU A 373 2.59 -27.25 -3.74
CA LEU A 373 2.57 -25.92 -3.14
C LEU A 373 2.24 -24.89 -4.20
N SER A 374 1.21 -24.09 -3.96
CA SER A 374 0.90 -22.89 -4.74
C SER A 374 1.53 -21.69 -4.05
N ILE A 375 2.40 -20.98 -4.76
CA ILE A 375 3.09 -19.78 -4.25
C ILE A 375 2.53 -18.55 -4.96
N ILE A 376 2.22 -17.50 -4.20
CA ILE A 376 1.74 -16.23 -4.73
C ILE A 376 2.75 -15.67 -5.73
N ASN A 377 2.27 -15.23 -6.89
CA ASN A 377 3.05 -14.70 -8.01
C ASN A 377 3.96 -15.73 -8.73
N GLU A 378 3.94 -17.01 -8.37
CA GLU A 378 4.47 -18.07 -9.24
C GLU A 378 3.35 -18.61 -10.14
N SER A 379 3.66 -18.80 -11.43
CA SER A 379 2.67 -19.23 -12.42
C SER A 379 2.35 -20.73 -12.36
N THR A 380 3.24 -21.53 -11.77
CA THR A 380 3.12 -22.99 -11.72
C THR A 380 3.32 -23.49 -10.30
N PRO A 381 2.43 -24.37 -9.79
CA PRO A 381 2.60 -24.94 -8.47
C PRO A 381 3.85 -25.84 -8.42
N LEU A 382 4.54 -25.81 -7.29
CA LEU A 382 5.71 -26.65 -7.04
C LEU A 382 5.23 -28.02 -6.57
N SER A 383 5.67 -29.10 -7.21
CA SER A 383 5.28 -30.46 -6.84
C SER A 383 6.46 -31.26 -6.29
N PHE A 384 6.24 -32.02 -5.23
CA PHE A 384 7.27 -32.77 -4.51
C PHE A 384 6.82 -34.19 -4.19
N ILE A 385 7.77 -35.13 -4.25
CA ILE A 385 7.61 -36.50 -3.77
C ILE A 385 8.50 -36.73 -2.54
N HIS A 386 7.92 -37.28 -1.47
CA HIS A 386 8.64 -37.66 -0.25
C HIS A 386 7.87 -38.74 0.51
N ASN A 387 8.57 -39.61 1.26
CA ASN A 387 7.93 -40.68 2.04
C ASN A 387 7.19 -40.19 3.30
N ASP A 388 7.31 -38.90 3.61
CA ASP A 388 6.92 -38.28 4.88
C ASP A 388 6.06 -37.04 4.60
N CYS A 389 5.27 -37.09 3.52
CA CYS A 389 4.48 -35.96 3.00
C CYS A 389 3.53 -35.39 4.04
N ASP A 390 2.84 -36.25 4.80
CA ASP A 390 1.92 -35.81 5.86
C ASP A 390 2.63 -34.89 6.87
N ASN A 391 3.79 -35.30 7.36
CA ASN A 391 4.57 -34.53 8.33
C ASN A 391 5.08 -33.19 7.75
N ILE A 392 5.47 -33.19 6.48
CA ILE A 392 5.89 -31.98 5.76
C ILE A 392 4.70 -31.02 5.61
N VAL A 393 3.60 -31.50 5.03
CA VAL A 393 2.39 -30.72 4.76
C VAL A 393 1.83 -30.14 6.06
N GLN A 394 1.73 -30.94 7.13
CA GLN A 394 1.30 -30.45 8.45
C GLN A 394 2.22 -29.36 9.00
N SER A 395 3.55 -29.51 8.82
CA SER A 395 4.51 -28.48 9.25
C SER A 395 4.37 -27.19 8.44
N ILE A 396 4.12 -27.28 7.13
CA ILE A 396 3.92 -26.11 6.25
C ILE A 396 2.58 -25.41 6.58
N ILE A 397 1.49 -26.18 6.74
CA ILE A 397 0.19 -25.65 7.15
C ILE A 397 0.29 -24.97 8.51
N HIS A 398 1.04 -25.55 9.46
CA HIS A 398 1.27 -24.95 10.77
C HIS A 398 1.89 -23.55 10.67
N ILE A 399 2.96 -23.39 9.87
CA ILE A 399 3.62 -22.08 9.73
C ILE A 399 2.75 -21.08 8.96
N ARG A 400 2.01 -21.54 7.94
CA ARG A 400 1.07 -20.71 7.18
C ARG A 400 -0.05 -20.17 8.07
N ASN A 401 -0.69 -21.05 8.86
CA ASN A 401 -1.75 -20.68 9.80
C ASN A 401 -1.22 -19.75 10.90
N ARG A 402 0.02 -19.96 11.35
CA ARG A 402 0.68 -19.06 12.31
C ARG A 402 0.94 -17.67 11.72
N CYS A 403 1.19 -17.61 10.42
CA CYS A 403 1.48 -16.38 9.72
C CYS A 403 0.25 -15.63 9.20
N LEU A 404 -0.98 -16.19 9.26
CA LEU A 404 -2.27 -15.61 8.82
C LEU A 404 -2.14 -14.15 8.36
N CYS A 405 -1.82 -14.02 7.07
CA CYS A 405 -1.18 -12.83 6.54
C CYS A 405 -2.22 -11.76 6.27
N ILE A 406 -2.08 -10.65 6.97
CA ILE A 406 -2.74 -9.40 6.60
C ILE A 406 -1.96 -8.86 5.39
N PRO A 407 -2.60 -8.69 4.20
CA PRO A 407 -1.92 -8.28 2.97
C PRO A 407 -1.15 -6.96 3.12
N SER A 408 -0.14 -6.75 2.25
CA SER A 408 0.73 -5.56 2.23
C SER A 408 0.00 -4.22 2.09
N ASN A 409 -1.23 -4.22 1.53
CA ASN A 409 -2.17 -3.10 1.65
C ASN A 409 -3.23 -3.42 2.72
N ASN A 410 -2.79 -3.31 3.98
CA ASN A 410 -3.60 -3.66 5.14
C ASN A 410 -4.85 -2.78 5.28
N THR A 411 -4.90 -1.59 4.70
CA THR A 411 -6.04 -0.67 4.80
C THR A 411 -7.30 -1.25 4.19
N ILE A 412 -7.23 -1.81 2.97
CA ILE A 412 -8.40 -2.37 2.27
C ILE A 412 -8.88 -3.64 2.98
N PHE A 413 -7.95 -4.50 3.38
CA PHE A 413 -8.27 -5.72 4.11
C PHE A 413 -8.89 -5.43 5.47
N ILE A 414 -8.27 -4.55 6.28
CA ILE A 414 -8.77 -4.15 7.60
C ILE A 414 -10.17 -3.53 7.48
N LYS A 415 -10.37 -2.67 6.47
CA LYS A 415 -11.68 -2.08 6.21
C LYS A 415 -12.72 -3.15 5.85
N SER A 416 -12.39 -4.06 4.93
CA SER A 416 -13.28 -5.15 4.53
C SER A 416 -13.66 -6.07 5.70
N VAL A 417 -12.69 -6.42 6.54
CA VAL A 417 -12.94 -7.19 7.77
C VAL A 417 -13.83 -6.41 8.74
N SER A 418 -13.57 -5.12 8.93
CA SER A 418 -14.38 -4.27 9.81
C SER A 418 -15.83 -4.14 9.30
N GLU A 419 -16.04 -3.99 7.99
CA GLU A 419 -17.36 -3.95 7.37
C GLU A 419 -18.12 -5.27 7.58
N LYS A 420 -17.46 -6.41 7.36
CA LYS A 420 -18.05 -7.74 7.60
C LYS A 420 -18.40 -7.94 9.08
N LEU A 421 -17.53 -7.54 10.01
CA LEU A 421 -17.78 -7.63 11.44
C LEU A 421 -18.93 -6.72 11.88
N ALA A 422 -18.96 -5.46 11.41
CA ALA A 422 -20.05 -4.54 11.72
C ALA A 422 -21.40 -5.08 11.21
N HIS A 423 -21.41 -5.77 10.06
CA HIS A 423 -22.62 -6.37 9.51
C HIS A 423 -23.08 -7.61 10.28
N ASN A 424 -22.16 -8.54 10.55
CA ASN A 424 -22.47 -9.85 11.13
C ASN A 424 -22.64 -9.78 12.66
N GLU A 425 -21.85 -8.96 13.34
CA GLU A 425 -21.81 -8.87 14.81
C GLU A 425 -22.12 -7.45 15.34
N PRO A 426 -23.30 -6.89 15.03
CA PRO A 426 -23.66 -5.52 15.38
C PRO A 426 -23.78 -5.29 16.89
N HIS A 427 -23.86 -6.35 17.71
CA HIS A 427 -23.94 -6.26 19.16
C HIS A 427 -22.65 -5.72 19.79
N LEU A 428 -21.50 -5.88 19.12
CA LEU A 428 -20.18 -5.41 19.57
C LEU A 428 -19.94 -3.91 19.35
N THR A 429 -20.85 -3.22 18.66
CA THR A 429 -20.67 -1.82 18.22
C THR A 429 -20.21 -0.87 19.31
N LEU A 430 -20.84 -0.93 20.49
CA LEU A 430 -20.54 0.03 21.57
C LEU A 430 -19.14 -0.19 22.15
N GLU A 431 -18.75 -1.44 22.37
CA GLU A 431 -17.44 -1.81 22.90
C GLU A 431 -16.34 -1.52 21.89
N PHE A 432 -16.58 -1.82 20.61
CA PHE A 432 -15.63 -1.54 19.54
C PHE A 432 -15.36 -0.03 19.40
N LEU A 433 -16.42 0.78 19.31
CA LEU A 433 -16.26 2.23 19.15
C LEU A 433 -15.56 2.88 20.36
N GLU A 434 -15.86 2.42 21.57
CA GLU A 434 -15.22 2.88 22.80
C GLU A 434 -13.69 2.69 22.75
N GLU A 435 -13.25 1.47 22.43
CA GLU A 435 -11.82 1.14 22.33
C GLU A 435 -11.14 1.89 21.18
N CYS A 436 -11.83 2.07 20.05
CA CYS A 436 -11.29 2.83 18.92
C CYS A 436 -11.04 4.29 19.29
N ILE A 437 -11.98 4.93 19.98
CA ILE A 437 -11.87 6.32 20.42
C ILE A 437 -10.74 6.46 21.45
N GLN A 438 -10.63 5.52 22.39
CA GLN A 438 -9.56 5.52 23.39
C GLN A 438 -8.18 5.34 22.75
N GLY A 439 -8.04 4.42 21.78
CA GLY A 439 -6.80 4.17 21.05
C GLY A 439 -6.42 5.27 20.04
N PHE A 440 -7.39 6.08 19.60
CA PHE A 440 -7.19 7.16 18.63
C PHE A 440 -6.14 8.18 19.13
N ARG A 441 -6.26 8.60 20.40
CA ARG A 441 -5.40 9.64 21.01
C ARG A 441 -3.92 9.26 21.08
N GLY A 442 -3.61 7.96 21.22
CA GLY A 442 -2.25 7.44 21.33
C GLY A 442 -1.59 7.06 20.00
N SER A 443 -2.27 7.26 18.86
CA SER A 443 -1.85 6.78 17.55
C SER A 443 -1.16 7.86 16.70
N THR A 444 -0.32 7.45 15.73
CA THR A 444 0.26 8.37 14.72
C THR A 444 -0.81 8.84 13.73
N ILE A 445 -0.56 9.91 12.98
CA ILE A 445 -1.50 10.50 12.00
C ILE A 445 -1.95 9.47 10.97
N GLU A 446 -1.03 8.67 10.44
CA GLU A 446 -1.32 7.63 9.46
C GLU A 446 -2.25 6.56 10.04
N LEU A 447 -2.04 6.17 11.30
CA LEU A 447 -2.88 5.21 12.01
C LEU A 447 -4.24 5.79 12.37
N LYS A 448 -4.32 7.10 12.64
CA LYS A 448 -5.59 7.81 12.88
C LYS A 448 -6.47 7.81 11.62
N HIS A 449 -5.90 8.05 10.43
CA HIS A 449 -6.66 7.91 9.18
C HIS A 449 -7.21 6.49 8.97
N LEU A 450 -6.41 5.47 9.24
CA LEU A 450 -6.85 4.08 9.19
C LEU A 450 -7.94 3.78 10.24
N CYS A 451 -7.84 4.35 11.43
CA CYS A 451 -8.86 4.26 12.48
C CYS A 451 -10.22 4.76 12.02
N LEU A 452 -10.26 5.93 11.37
CA LEU A 452 -11.50 6.46 10.81
C LEU A 452 -12.11 5.53 9.75
N GLU A 453 -11.29 4.89 8.90
CA GLU A 453 -11.78 3.94 7.90
C GLU A 453 -12.45 2.71 8.51
N TYR A 454 -11.89 2.13 9.58
CA TYR A 454 -12.50 0.95 10.21
C TYR A 454 -13.57 1.27 11.25
N MET A 455 -13.60 2.49 11.82
CA MET A 455 -14.69 2.92 12.72
C MET A 455 -16.00 3.19 11.96
N THR A 456 -15.90 3.73 10.75
CA THR A 456 -17.04 4.21 9.96
C THR A 456 -18.19 3.19 9.81
N PRO A 457 -17.93 1.90 9.47
CA PRO A 457 -19.00 0.91 9.29
C PRO A 457 -19.87 0.66 10.54
N TRP A 458 -19.30 0.89 11.73
CA TRP A 458 -19.98 0.63 13.01
C TRP A 458 -20.91 1.77 13.43
N LEU A 459 -20.71 2.99 12.93
CA LEU A 459 -21.52 4.16 13.30
C LEU A 459 -23.00 3.96 12.94
N ALA A 460 -23.28 3.31 11.81
CA ALA A 460 -24.64 3.00 11.38
C ALA A 460 -25.39 2.06 12.34
N ASN A 461 -24.66 1.24 13.11
CA ASN A 461 -25.27 0.30 14.06
C ASN A 461 -25.73 0.96 15.36
N LEU A 462 -25.30 2.20 15.67
CA LEU A 462 -25.70 2.91 16.89
C LEU A 462 -27.23 3.03 17.01
N VAL A 463 -27.96 3.14 15.88
CA VAL A 463 -29.43 3.18 15.86
C VAL A 463 -30.07 1.94 16.50
N ARG A 464 -29.41 0.77 16.42
CA ARG A 464 -29.92 -0.49 16.98
C ARG A 464 -30.01 -0.44 18.51
N PHE A 465 -29.23 0.43 19.14
CA PHE A 465 -29.16 0.61 20.58
C PHE A 465 -30.10 1.73 21.09
N CYS A 466 -30.80 2.40 20.18
CA CYS A 466 -31.74 3.49 20.48
C CYS A 466 -33.23 3.05 20.46
N LYS A 467 -33.53 1.73 20.44
CA LYS A 467 -34.91 1.25 20.35
C LYS A 467 -35.69 1.40 21.67
N PRO A 468 -37.03 1.66 21.62
CA PRO A 468 -37.85 2.05 22.78
C PRO A 468 -38.03 0.96 23.87
N SER A 469 -37.62 -0.28 23.62
CA SER A 469 -38.03 -1.42 24.46
C SER A 469 -37.16 -1.66 25.71
N GLU A 470 -35.95 -1.07 25.82
CA GLU A 470 -35.04 -1.22 26.97
C GLU A 470 -34.35 0.12 27.35
N GLU A 471 -35.18 1.07 27.77
CA GLU A 471 -35.15 2.47 27.34
C GLU A 471 -34.26 3.47 28.13
N SER A 472 -33.17 3.07 28.82
CA SER A 472 -32.30 4.10 29.41
C SER A 472 -30.81 3.82 29.47
N ARG A 473 -30.38 2.57 29.70
CA ARG A 473 -28.95 2.28 29.87
C ARG A 473 -28.20 2.30 28.54
N ARG A 474 -28.72 1.65 27.50
CA ARG A 474 -28.08 1.57 26.17
C ARG A 474 -28.11 2.91 25.44
N GLN A 475 -29.22 3.64 25.56
CA GLN A 475 -29.32 4.99 25.01
C GLN A 475 -28.32 5.96 25.67
N LYS A 476 -28.12 5.86 27.00
CA LYS A 476 -27.05 6.59 27.69
C LYS A 476 -25.66 6.21 27.21
N GLN A 477 -25.41 4.94 26.90
CA GLN A 477 -24.12 4.49 26.33
C GLN A 477 -23.91 5.07 24.92
N VAL A 478 -24.94 5.11 24.07
CA VAL A 478 -24.85 5.78 22.76
C VAL A 478 -24.54 7.27 22.94
N ALA A 479 -25.24 7.96 23.85
CA ALA A 479 -24.97 9.36 24.15
C ALA A 479 -23.53 9.58 24.67
N GLN A 480 -22.99 8.66 25.48
CA GLN A 480 -21.60 8.70 25.94
C GLN A 480 -20.61 8.54 24.78
N ILE A 481 -20.86 7.63 23.83
CA ILE A 481 -20.02 7.49 22.63
C ILE A 481 -20.06 8.77 21.80
N LEU A 482 -21.25 9.36 21.60
CA LEU A 482 -21.39 10.63 20.86
C LEU A 482 -20.61 11.78 21.54
N GLU A 483 -20.67 11.89 22.87
CA GLU A 483 -19.91 12.89 23.62
C GLU A 483 -18.39 12.70 23.49
N LYS A 484 -17.93 11.44 23.45
CA LYS A 484 -16.52 11.12 23.22
C LYS A 484 -16.08 11.45 21.80
N LEU A 485 -16.93 11.23 20.79
CA LEU A 485 -16.67 11.64 19.40
C LEU A 485 -16.65 13.17 19.25
N ILE A 486 -17.51 13.90 19.97
CA ILE A 486 -17.47 15.37 20.05
C ILE A 486 -16.15 15.82 20.65
N THR A 487 -15.75 15.22 21.77
CA THR A 487 -14.48 15.54 22.45
C THR A 487 -13.28 15.27 21.53
N LEU A 488 -13.27 14.13 20.84
CA LEU A 488 -12.25 13.78 19.84
C LEU A 488 -12.19 14.82 18.71
N THR A 489 -13.34 15.28 18.22
CA THR A 489 -13.42 16.31 17.16
C THR A 489 -12.78 17.64 17.59
N ILE A 490 -12.91 17.99 18.87
CA ILE A 490 -12.37 19.25 19.42
C ILE A 490 -10.87 19.15 19.68
N GLU A 491 -10.42 18.02 20.23
CA GLU A 491 -9.02 17.83 20.64
C GLU A 491 -8.08 17.52 19.46
N GLU A 492 -8.57 16.83 18.44
CA GLU A 492 -7.76 16.34 17.32
C GLU A 492 -7.73 17.34 16.16
N THR A 493 -7.06 18.48 16.37
CA THR A 493 -7.01 19.60 15.41
C THR A 493 -6.42 19.22 14.04
N GLU A 494 -5.39 18.38 14.00
CA GLU A 494 -4.75 17.93 12.74
C GLU A 494 -5.64 16.98 11.94
N MET A 495 -6.49 16.20 12.61
CA MET A 495 -7.41 15.25 11.98
C MET A 495 -8.78 15.83 11.71
N TYR A 496 -9.01 17.10 12.08
CA TYR A 496 -10.34 17.74 12.07
C TYR A 496 -11.11 17.53 10.75
N PRO A 497 -10.56 17.81 9.55
CA PRO A 497 -11.31 17.59 8.30
C PRO A 497 -11.68 16.13 8.05
N SER A 498 -10.82 15.20 8.48
CA SER A 498 -11.04 13.76 8.29
C SER A 498 -12.11 13.23 9.24
N VAL A 499 -12.11 13.69 10.50
CA VAL A 499 -13.14 13.37 11.50
C VAL A 499 -14.50 13.89 11.02
N GLN A 500 -14.56 15.14 10.51
CA GLN A 500 -15.78 15.71 9.94
C GLN A 500 -16.35 14.84 8.82
N ALA A 501 -15.52 14.49 7.84
CA ALA A 501 -15.97 13.71 6.68
C ALA A 501 -16.36 12.26 7.05
N LYS A 502 -15.55 11.58 7.86
CA LYS A 502 -15.69 10.13 8.11
C LYS A 502 -16.65 9.80 9.23
N ILE A 503 -16.67 10.58 10.32
CA ILE A 503 -17.55 10.34 11.46
C ILE A 503 -18.89 11.05 11.23
N TRP A 504 -18.88 12.37 11.17
CA TRP A 504 -20.10 13.17 11.14
C TRP A 504 -20.84 13.06 9.80
N GLY A 505 -20.11 13.01 8.69
CA GLY A 505 -20.68 12.68 7.38
C GLY A 505 -21.38 11.31 7.37
N SER A 506 -20.81 10.29 8.01
CA SER A 506 -21.42 8.96 8.08
C SER A 506 -22.63 8.91 9.00
N ILE A 507 -22.57 9.53 10.18
CA ILE A 507 -23.72 9.65 11.10
C ILE A 507 -24.87 10.43 10.46
N GLY A 508 -24.56 11.40 9.59
CA GLY A 508 -25.55 12.15 8.82
C GLY A 508 -26.44 11.28 7.92
N HIS A 509 -25.97 10.09 7.53
CA HIS A 509 -26.74 9.10 6.78
C HIS A 509 -27.71 8.28 7.63
N VAL A 510 -27.75 8.49 8.96
CA VAL A 510 -28.58 7.75 9.91
C VAL A 510 -29.64 8.68 10.53
N PRO A 511 -30.84 8.83 9.91
CA PRO A 511 -31.87 9.78 10.31
C PRO A 511 -32.27 9.72 11.79
N GLU A 512 -32.29 8.52 12.37
CA GLU A 512 -32.72 8.24 13.74
C GLU A 512 -31.76 8.79 14.80
N LEU A 513 -30.50 9.00 14.45
CA LEU A 513 -29.48 9.53 15.38
C LEU A 513 -29.42 11.06 15.35
N ILE A 514 -29.94 11.70 14.32
CA ILE A 514 -29.81 13.15 14.08
C ILE A 514 -30.32 13.97 15.26
N ASP A 515 -31.47 13.63 15.85
CA ASP A 515 -31.99 14.38 16.99
C ASP A 515 -31.06 14.33 18.21
N MET A 516 -30.55 13.14 18.53
CA MET A 516 -29.66 12.93 19.67
C MET A 516 -28.33 13.68 19.47
N VAL A 517 -27.77 13.63 18.26
CA VAL A 517 -26.52 14.34 17.93
C VAL A 517 -26.69 15.85 18.02
N LEU A 518 -27.79 16.39 17.46
CA LEU A 518 -28.09 17.82 17.55
C LEU A 518 -28.32 18.27 19.00
N ASP A 519 -28.93 17.43 19.84
CA ASP A 519 -29.07 17.71 21.28
C ASP A 519 -27.69 17.74 21.97
N SER A 520 -26.80 16.80 21.67
CA SER A 520 -25.43 16.79 22.18
C SER A 520 -24.63 18.02 21.76
N PHE A 521 -24.73 18.45 20.48
CA PHE A 521 -24.07 19.67 20.01
C PHE A 521 -24.57 20.91 20.76
N ILE A 522 -25.89 21.06 20.90
CA ILE A 522 -26.49 22.19 21.63
C ILE A 522 -26.05 22.17 23.10
N GLN A 523 -26.10 21.00 23.75
CA GLN A 523 -25.68 20.87 25.14
C GLN A 523 -24.20 21.24 25.32
N ARG A 524 -23.33 20.79 24.42
CA ARG A 524 -21.89 21.12 24.43
C ARG A 524 -21.66 22.62 24.22
N SER A 525 -22.39 23.25 23.29
CA SER A 525 -22.32 24.69 23.04
C SER A 525 -22.78 25.51 24.26
N VAL A 526 -23.89 25.12 24.89
CA VAL A 526 -24.43 25.81 26.08
C VAL A 526 -23.48 25.71 27.27
N ASN A 527 -22.92 24.53 27.51
CA ASN A 527 -21.97 24.30 28.62
C ASN A 527 -20.68 25.11 28.46
N SER A 528 -20.32 25.51 27.25
CA SER A 528 -19.06 26.20 26.93
C SER A 528 -19.16 27.73 27.00
N GLY A 529 -20.37 28.28 27.13
CA GLY A 529 -20.63 29.73 27.22
C GLY A 529 -20.64 30.48 25.87
N LEU A 530 -21.35 31.60 25.83
CA LEU A 530 -21.50 32.46 24.65
C LEU A 530 -20.15 33.04 24.20
N GLY A 531 -19.87 32.97 22.90
CA GLY A 531 -18.62 33.49 22.30
C GLY A 531 -17.42 32.54 22.38
N SER A 532 -17.59 31.31 22.87
CA SER A 532 -16.54 30.30 22.86
C SER A 532 -16.28 29.79 21.43
N PRO A 533 -15.00 29.53 21.03
CA PRO A 533 -14.67 28.87 19.76
C PRO A 533 -15.38 27.51 19.59
N MET A 534 -15.77 26.89 20.70
CA MET A 534 -16.57 25.66 20.71
C MET A 534 -17.88 25.81 19.91
N ILE A 535 -18.51 26.99 19.95
CA ILE A 535 -19.78 27.22 19.24
C ILE A 535 -19.56 27.14 17.72
N GLU A 536 -18.46 27.72 17.24
CA GLU A 536 -18.09 27.67 15.82
C GLU A 536 -17.75 26.24 15.39
N ILE A 537 -16.99 25.51 16.20
CA ILE A 537 -16.66 24.10 15.94
C ILE A 537 -17.95 23.26 15.87
N MET A 538 -18.88 23.42 16.81
CA MET A 538 -20.16 22.68 16.78
C MET A 538 -21.04 23.07 15.59
N ALA A 539 -21.02 24.34 15.18
CA ALA A 539 -21.75 24.80 14.00
C ALA A 539 -21.17 24.21 12.70
N ASP A 540 -19.85 24.23 12.54
CA ASP A 540 -19.16 23.61 11.40
C ASP A 540 -19.34 22.08 11.37
N THR A 541 -19.28 21.44 12.55
CA THR A 541 -19.59 20.01 12.69
C THR A 541 -21.04 19.68 12.30
N ALA A 542 -21.99 20.55 12.61
CA ALA A 542 -23.38 20.40 12.18
C ALA A 542 -23.53 20.52 10.65
N VAL A 543 -22.69 21.30 9.97
CA VAL A 543 -22.63 21.35 8.50
C VAL A 543 -22.12 20.03 7.94
N ALA A 544 -21.06 19.47 8.51
CA ALA A 544 -20.55 18.14 8.12
C ALA A 544 -21.60 17.04 8.33
N LEU A 545 -22.31 17.05 9.46
CA LEU A 545 -23.46 16.17 9.72
C LEU A 545 -24.56 16.34 8.67
N ALA A 546 -24.84 17.58 8.25
CA ALA A 546 -25.85 17.89 7.24
C ALA A 546 -25.45 17.46 5.82
N SER A 547 -24.16 17.29 5.53
CA SER A 547 -23.66 16.99 4.17
C SER A 547 -24.31 15.76 3.54
N ALA A 548 -24.66 14.76 4.36
CA ALA A 548 -25.33 13.54 3.94
C ALA A 548 -26.84 13.70 3.71
N ASN A 549 -27.50 14.59 4.46
CA ASN A 549 -28.95 14.78 4.40
C ASN A 549 -29.35 16.22 4.78
N VAL A 550 -29.00 17.17 3.91
CA VAL A 550 -29.16 18.61 4.15
C VAL A 550 -30.63 18.95 4.45
N GLN A 551 -31.58 18.35 3.73
CA GLN A 551 -33.01 18.62 3.89
C GLN A 551 -33.54 18.18 5.25
N LEU A 552 -33.16 17.00 5.74
CA LEU A 552 -33.60 16.50 7.04
C LEU A 552 -33.01 17.32 8.18
N VAL A 553 -31.69 17.52 8.16
CA VAL A 553 -30.97 18.20 9.23
C VAL A 553 -31.39 19.67 9.31
N SER A 554 -31.47 20.37 8.18
CA SER A 554 -31.95 21.77 8.14
C SER A 554 -33.38 21.88 8.66
N LYS A 555 -34.30 20.99 8.25
CA LYS A 555 -35.68 20.96 8.76
C LYS A 555 -35.74 20.75 10.27
N LYS A 556 -34.91 19.87 10.82
CA LYS A 556 -34.82 19.60 12.28
C LYS A 556 -34.29 20.82 13.04
N VAL A 557 -33.20 21.43 12.56
CA VAL A 557 -32.59 22.64 13.17
C VAL A 557 -33.57 23.81 13.12
N ILE A 558 -34.14 24.10 11.96
CA ILE A 558 -35.16 25.15 11.76
C ILE A 558 -36.36 24.92 12.68
N GLY A 559 -36.87 23.69 12.73
CA GLY A 559 -38.02 23.35 13.58
C GLY A 559 -37.72 23.52 15.09
N ARG A 560 -36.49 23.27 15.53
CA ARG A 560 -36.05 23.56 16.92
C ARG A 560 -35.96 25.07 17.16
N MET A 561 -35.39 25.83 16.22
CA MET A 561 -35.30 27.29 16.30
C MET A 561 -36.68 27.96 16.36
N CYS A 562 -37.61 27.59 15.46
CA CYS A 562 -38.97 28.13 15.48
C CYS A 562 -39.70 27.83 16.80
N ARG A 563 -39.53 26.62 17.36
CA ARG A 563 -40.09 26.26 18.67
C ARG A 563 -39.48 27.09 19.81
N ALA A 564 -38.17 27.35 19.77
CA ALA A 564 -37.52 28.21 20.76
C ALA A 564 -38.02 29.66 20.65
N LEU A 565 -38.13 30.21 19.44
CA LEU A 565 -38.64 31.56 19.20
C LEU A 565 -40.10 31.72 19.65
N SER A 566 -40.94 30.70 19.46
CA SER A 566 -42.34 30.71 19.93
C SER A 566 -42.50 30.73 21.46
N LYS A 567 -41.44 30.41 22.21
CA LYS A 567 -41.43 30.43 23.68
C LYS A 567 -40.90 31.75 24.25
N LEU A 568 -40.40 32.66 23.40
CA LEU A 568 -39.97 33.99 23.85
C LEU A 568 -41.20 34.88 24.12
N PRO A 569 -41.21 35.69 25.19
CA PRO A 569 -42.29 36.63 25.45
C PRO A 569 -42.46 37.62 24.29
N ASN A 570 -43.70 37.91 23.88
CA ASN A 570 -44.05 38.80 22.76
C ASN A 570 -43.52 40.25 22.85
N ASN A 571 -42.84 40.62 23.94
CA ASN A 571 -42.33 41.98 24.17
C ASN A 571 -40.89 42.23 23.67
N ILE A 572 -40.25 41.28 22.99
CA ILE A 572 -38.89 41.47 22.41
C ILE A 572 -38.92 41.62 20.88
N LEU A 573 -40.00 41.22 20.21
CA LEU A 573 -40.18 41.40 18.77
C LEU A 573 -41.01 42.66 18.50
N GLY A 574 -40.35 43.75 18.12
CA GLY A 574 -41.01 44.93 17.53
C GLY A 574 -41.85 44.57 16.28
N PRO A 575 -42.64 45.52 15.73
CA PRO A 575 -43.72 45.22 14.79
C PRO A 575 -43.24 44.37 13.63
N VAL A 576 -43.84 43.19 13.49
CA VAL A 576 -43.55 42.20 12.45
C VAL A 576 -43.84 42.82 11.08
N THR A 577 -42.80 43.18 10.34
CA THR A 577 -42.89 43.48 8.90
C THR A 577 -43.12 42.17 8.12
N PRO A 578 -43.77 42.23 6.94
CA PRO A 578 -44.33 41.07 6.24
C PRO A 578 -43.28 40.22 5.50
N ALA A 579 -42.17 39.87 6.15
CA ALA A 579 -41.16 38.94 5.64
C ALA A 579 -41.40 37.48 6.06
N THR A 580 -42.38 37.22 6.94
CA THR A 580 -42.70 35.87 7.44
C THR A 580 -43.51 35.00 6.46
N LYS A 581 -43.84 35.49 5.26
CA LYS A 581 -44.55 34.70 4.23
C LYS A 581 -43.65 33.75 3.42
N PHE A 582 -42.33 33.82 3.53
CA PHE A 582 -41.43 32.97 2.71
C PHE A 582 -41.13 31.58 3.30
N TRP A 583 -41.56 31.28 4.53
CA TRP A 583 -41.15 30.07 5.26
C TRP A 583 -42.30 29.12 5.64
N CYS A 584 -43.26 28.93 4.72
CA CYS A 584 -44.27 27.87 4.88
C CYS A 584 -44.42 27.08 3.57
N PRO A 585 -44.04 25.79 3.51
CA PRO A 585 -44.22 24.99 2.31
C PRO A 585 -45.68 24.50 2.25
N LYS A 586 -46.50 25.13 1.41
CA LYS A 586 -47.71 24.51 0.86
C LYS A 586 -47.43 24.07 -0.57
N LEU A 587 -47.22 22.77 -0.76
CA LEU A 587 -47.48 22.12 -2.05
C LEU A 587 -49.00 22.13 -2.30
N PRO A 588 -49.44 22.28 -3.56
CA PRO A 588 -50.07 21.12 -4.16
C PRO A 588 -49.60 20.83 -5.59
N ILE A 589 -49.61 19.53 -5.87
CA ILE A 589 -49.47 18.84 -7.15
C ILE A 589 -50.54 19.35 -8.15
N SER A 590 -50.15 19.69 -9.37
CA SER A 590 -50.93 19.32 -10.58
C SER A 590 -50.15 19.55 -11.87
N HIS A 591 -50.34 18.60 -12.78
CA HIS A 591 -49.82 18.49 -14.15
C HIS A 591 -49.98 19.76 -14.99
N THR A 592 -48.99 20.11 -15.82
CA THR A 592 -49.16 20.23 -17.30
C THR A 592 -47.87 20.47 -18.07
N ARG A 593 -47.93 20.03 -19.33
CA ARG A 593 -46.93 19.92 -20.40
C ARG A 593 -46.54 21.25 -21.06
N VAL A 594 -45.27 21.31 -21.50
CA VAL A 594 -44.78 21.64 -22.88
C VAL A 594 -45.00 23.07 -23.46
N SER A 595 -43.85 23.71 -23.74
CA SER A 595 -43.47 24.54 -24.92
C SER A 595 -44.09 25.93 -25.15
N ALA A 596 -43.24 26.96 -25.35
CA ALA A 596 -42.89 27.52 -26.68
C ALA A 596 -42.55 29.04 -26.67
N ARG A 597 -41.57 29.41 -27.51
CA ARG A 597 -41.26 30.73 -28.15
C ARG A 597 -40.53 31.79 -27.30
N VAL A 598 -39.29 32.22 -27.62
CA VAL A 598 -38.67 32.84 -28.83
C VAL A 598 -38.90 34.35 -28.95
N LEU A 599 -37.87 35.12 -28.55
CA LEU A 599 -37.24 36.37 -29.11
C LEU A 599 -38.09 37.66 -29.29
N PRO A 600 -37.49 38.84 -29.63
CA PRO A 600 -36.15 39.45 -29.36
C PRO A 600 -36.21 40.98 -28.98
N VAL A 601 -35.05 41.69 -28.88
CA VAL A 601 -34.69 42.93 -29.67
C VAL A 601 -33.76 43.97 -28.96
N SER A 602 -32.66 44.30 -29.68
CA SER A 602 -31.95 45.60 -29.91
C SER A 602 -31.02 46.29 -28.87
N THR A 603 -29.72 46.09 -29.12
CA THR A 603 -28.63 47.09 -29.38
C THR A 603 -28.87 48.60 -29.25
N LYS A 604 -27.83 49.31 -28.74
CA LYS A 604 -27.35 50.62 -29.25
C LYS A 604 -25.85 50.83 -28.96
N ASN A 605 -25.10 51.17 -30.01
CA ASN A 605 -23.71 51.62 -30.05
C ASN A 605 -23.60 53.14 -29.82
N SER A 606 -22.44 53.61 -29.34
CA SER A 606 -21.94 54.97 -29.61
C SER A 606 -20.41 54.99 -29.66
N THR A 607 -19.88 55.70 -30.65
CA THR A 607 -18.47 55.70 -31.11
C THR A 607 -17.88 57.12 -31.01
N ILE A 608 -16.53 57.19 -31.13
CA ILE A 608 -15.65 58.32 -31.61
C ILE A 608 -14.95 59.08 -30.45
N LYS A 609 -13.60 59.22 -30.37
CA LYS A 609 -12.69 59.95 -31.27
C LYS A 609 -11.21 59.78 -30.83
N THR A 610 -10.30 59.78 -31.81
CA THR A 610 -8.83 59.81 -31.70
C THR A 610 -8.28 61.24 -31.87
N SER A 611 -7.14 61.56 -31.26
CA SER A 611 -6.29 62.72 -31.60
C SER A 611 -4.81 62.40 -31.34
N VAL A 612 -3.92 62.99 -32.14
CA VAL A 612 -2.52 62.63 -32.39
C VAL A 612 -1.63 63.90 -32.30
N LEU A 613 -0.36 63.72 -31.84
CA LEU A 613 0.88 64.54 -32.00
C LEU A 613 1.07 65.83 -31.15
N PRO A 614 2.33 66.30 -30.94
CA PRO A 614 3.60 65.97 -31.61
C PRO A 614 4.53 64.98 -30.89
#